data_AF-A0A7C3JVL2-F1
#
_entry.id   AF-A0A7C3JVL2-F1
#
_cell.length_a   1.000
_cell.length_b   1.000
_cell.length_c   1.000
_cell.angle_alpha   90.00
_cell.angle_beta   90.00
_cell.angle_gamma   90.00
#
_symmetry.space_group_name_H-M   'P 1'
#
loop_
_entity.id
_entity.type
_entity.pdbx_description
1 polymer ?
#
loop_
_entity_poly.entity_id
_entity_poly.type
_entity_poly.pdbx_seq_one_letter_code
_entity_poly.pdbx_strand_id
1 'polypeptide(L)'
;MIGTPLWAQGQADKAPPAPRGEKPAPHILPAPTTVPGRPDIPNAEVAKKLRGVPAPPFPTPADQLKLSLLKLPKAFKVELYASGIANARSLRIGDKGTVFVSNRQLDKVYAVVDRGGKREAKIIASGLDRPNGLAFHKGTLYIGEGTKISKLENIEDRLDNPPKPVVIYDDLPNHQSHGWKFIAMGPDQKLYINVGAPCNICIPPEENAQIRRINLDGSGAEAFARGVRNSVGFDWHPLTRELYFTDNGRDWLSEDLPEDELNRVTKAGQHFGFPYCHQGNFTDREFGWGRSCDEFVKPVALLGPHSAALGMRFYTGKMFPESYRNAIFIARHGSWN
;
A
#
# COMPACT_ATOMS: atom_id res chain seq x y z
N MET A 1 -78.92 -18.19 -53.03
CA MET A 1 -77.84 -19.06 -52.52
C MET A 1 -76.69 -18.17 -52.10
N ILE A 2 -76.37 -18.22 -50.81
CA ILE A 2 -75.44 -17.34 -50.10
C ILE A 2 -74.04 -17.94 -50.28
N GLY A 3 -73.11 -17.18 -50.87
CA GLY A 3 -71.72 -17.57 -51.08
C GLY A 3 -70.83 -17.11 -49.92
N THR A 4 -70.26 -18.07 -49.22
CA THR A 4 -69.33 -17.98 -48.08
C THR A 4 -68.01 -17.28 -48.45
N PRO A 5 -67.40 -16.46 -47.58
CA PRO A 5 -66.08 -15.90 -47.85
C PRO A 5 -64.96 -16.85 -47.38
N LEU A 6 -64.00 -17.15 -48.27
CA LEU A 6 -62.74 -17.80 -47.91
C LEU A 6 -61.80 -16.78 -47.26
N TRP A 7 -61.36 -17.07 -46.03
CA TRP A 7 -60.33 -16.33 -45.33
C TRP A 7 -58.95 -16.88 -45.75
N ALA A 8 -58.13 -16.05 -46.37
CA ALA A 8 -56.73 -16.36 -46.64
C ALA A 8 -55.90 -16.16 -45.36
N GLN A 9 -55.29 -17.23 -44.85
CA GLN A 9 -54.27 -17.18 -43.80
C GLN A 9 -52.95 -16.69 -44.42
N GLY A 10 -52.62 -15.41 -44.23
CA GLY A 10 -51.28 -14.90 -44.48
C GLY A 10 -50.33 -15.31 -43.36
N GLN A 11 -49.25 -16.02 -43.71
CA GLN A 11 -48.16 -16.39 -42.81
C GLN A 11 -47.51 -15.15 -42.19
N ALA A 12 -47.36 -15.14 -40.87
CA ALA A 12 -46.55 -14.15 -40.17
C ALA A 12 -45.07 -14.47 -40.40
N ASP A 13 -44.35 -13.57 -41.06
CA ASP A 13 -42.89 -13.65 -41.20
C ASP A 13 -42.23 -13.59 -39.82
N LYS A 14 -41.45 -14.65 -39.49
CA LYS A 14 -40.63 -14.69 -38.28
C LYS A 14 -39.49 -13.68 -38.43
N ALA A 15 -39.37 -12.76 -37.47
CA ALA A 15 -38.22 -11.87 -37.37
C ALA A 15 -36.90 -12.68 -37.27
N PRO A 16 -35.81 -12.23 -37.90
CA PRO A 16 -34.53 -12.92 -37.83
C PRO A 16 -33.98 -12.93 -36.39
N PRO A 17 -33.25 -13.97 -35.99
CA PRO A 17 -32.66 -14.03 -34.67
C PRO A 17 -31.63 -12.91 -34.48
N ALA A 18 -31.63 -12.30 -33.30
CA ALA A 18 -30.64 -11.29 -32.92
C ALA A 18 -29.21 -11.83 -33.08
N PRO A 19 -28.25 -11.00 -33.52
CA PRO A 19 -26.85 -11.41 -33.64
C PRO A 19 -26.35 -11.87 -32.26
N ARG A 20 -25.73 -13.06 -32.23
CA ARG A 20 -25.02 -13.54 -31.04
C ARG A 20 -23.92 -12.53 -30.73
N GLY A 21 -23.94 -11.97 -29.53
CA GLY A 21 -22.86 -11.09 -29.06
C GLY A 21 -21.52 -11.82 -29.21
N GLU A 22 -20.61 -11.23 -29.98
CA GLU A 22 -19.23 -11.69 -30.04
C GLU A 22 -18.67 -11.66 -28.61
N LYS A 23 -18.05 -12.77 -28.18
CA LYS A 23 -17.24 -12.74 -26.97
C LYS A 23 -16.21 -11.62 -27.13
N PRO A 24 -15.99 -10.76 -26.12
CA PRO A 24 -14.92 -9.77 -26.18
C PRO A 24 -13.62 -10.48 -26.56
N ALA A 25 -12.93 -9.97 -27.57
CA ALA A 25 -11.60 -10.46 -27.90
C ALA A 25 -10.75 -10.41 -26.62
N PRO A 26 -9.96 -11.46 -26.31
CA PRO A 26 -9.07 -11.42 -25.16
C PRO A 26 -8.18 -10.18 -25.31
N HIS A 27 -8.11 -9.36 -24.25
CA HIS A 27 -7.18 -8.24 -24.20
C HIS A 27 -5.78 -8.80 -24.52
N ILE A 28 -5.20 -8.33 -25.62
CA ILE A 28 -3.88 -8.76 -26.06
C ILE A 28 -2.92 -8.38 -24.94
N LEU A 29 -2.40 -9.39 -24.25
CA LEU A 29 -1.33 -9.22 -23.27
C LEU A 29 -0.20 -8.46 -23.96
N PRO A 30 0.41 -7.45 -23.32
CA PRO A 30 1.54 -6.74 -23.90
C PRO A 30 2.59 -7.76 -24.38
N ALA A 31 3.20 -7.59 -25.55
CA ALA A 31 4.32 -8.43 -25.92
C ALA A 31 5.39 -8.33 -24.81
N PRO A 32 6.03 -9.43 -24.37
CA PRO A 32 7.10 -9.34 -23.40
C PRO A 32 8.22 -8.50 -24.02
N THR A 33 8.39 -7.27 -23.55
CA THR A 33 9.67 -6.58 -23.72
C THR A 33 10.70 -7.43 -22.98
N THR A 34 11.88 -7.66 -23.54
CA THR A 34 12.98 -8.27 -22.79
C THR A 34 13.28 -7.35 -21.62
N VAL A 35 12.73 -7.62 -20.44
CA VAL A 35 12.79 -6.69 -19.32
C VAL A 35 14.22 -6.67 -18.80
N PRO A 36 14.92 -5.54 -18.95
CA PRO A 36 16.22 -5.34 -18.33
C PRO A 36 16.27 -5.75 -16.86
N GLY A 37 17.26 -6.56 -16.47
CA GLY A 37 17.54 -6.81 -15.05
C GLY A 37 16.72 -7.90 -14.38
N ARG A 38 15.92 -8.66 -15.14
CA ARG A 38 15.26 -9.85 -14.62
C ARG A 38 16.30 -10.93 -14.25
N PRO A 39 16.27 -11.55 -13.05
CA PRO A 39 17.31 -12.48 -12.62
C PRO A 39 17.47 -13.74 -13.49
N ASP A 40 16.40 -14.16 -14.15
CA ASP A 40 16.30 -15.32 -15.07
C ASP A 40 16.66 -14.98 -16.52
N ILE A 41 16.84 -13.70 -16.87
CA ILE A 41 17.32 -13.25 -18.18
C ILE A 41 18.69 -12.59 -17.97
N PRO A 42 19.78 -13.38 -17.88
CA PRO A 42 21.12 -12.86 -17.68
C PRO A 42 21.64 -12.20 -18.97
N ASN A 43 21.05 -11.07 -19.36
CA ASN A 43 21.66 -10.21 -20.35
C ASN A 43 22.66 -9.29 -19.64
N ALA A 44 23.91 -9.77 -19.54
CA ALA A 44 25.00 -9.07 -18.88
C ALA A 44 25.22 -7.64 -19.44
N GLU A 45 24.90 -7.40 -20.71
CA GLU A 45 25.00 -6.07 -21.33
C GLU A 45 23.90 -5.11 -20.86
N VAL A 46 22.72 -5.64 -20.55
CA VAL A 46 21.61 -4.86 -20.02
C VAL A 46 21.82 -4.59 -18.53
N ALA A 47 22.30 -5.56 -17.76
CA ALA A 47 22.67 -5.37 -16.36
C ALA A 47 23.72 -4.26 -16.16
N LYS A 48 24.66 -4.10 -17.10
CA LYS A 48 25.65 -3.00 -17.11
C LYS A 48 25.02 -1.60 -17.28
N LYS A 49 23.81 -1.50 -17.85
CA LYS A 49 23.12 -0.23 -18.11
C LYS A 49 22.11 0.15 -17.02
N LEU A 50 21.75 -0.79 -16.15
CA LEU A 50 20.82 -0.53 -15.06
C LEU A 50 21.48 0.32 -13.99
N ARG A 51 20.72 1.27 -13.43
CA ARG A 51 21.12 1.91 -12.19
C ARG A 51 21.10 0.86 -11.10
N GLY A 52 22.21 0.72 -10.36
CA GLY A 52 22.22 -0.10 -9.16
C GLY A 52 21.17 0.38 -8.17
N VAL A 53 20.50 -0.56 -7.49
CA VAL A 53 19.61 -0.23 -6.36
C VAL A 53 20.47 0.45 -5.29
N PRO A 54 20.19 1.72 -4.94
CA PRO A 54 21.03 2.43 -3.99
C PRO A 54 21.04 1.70 -2.65
N ALA A 55 22.23 1.63 -2.04
CA ALA A 55 22.34 1.15 -0.68
C ALA A 55 21.49 2.03 0.25
N PRO A 56 21.04 1.49 1.39
CA PRO A 56 20.23 2.27 2.31
C PRO A 56 20.93 3.55 2.77
N PRO A 57 20.22 4.68 2.82
CA PRO A 57 20.86 5.94 3.11
C PRO A 57 21.26 6.04 4.58
N PHE A 58 22.51 6.45 4.82
CA PHE A 58 22.90 7.11 6.06
C PHE A 58 22.19 8.47 6.16
N PRO A 59 21.95 8.99 7.37
CA PRO A 59 21.32 10.29 7.50
C PRO A 59 22.20 11.38 6.91
N THR A 60 21.67 12.11 5.93
CA THR A 60 22.33 13.30 5.37
C THR A 60 22.35 14.41 6.43
N PRO A 61 23.51 15.07 6.66
CA PRO A 61 23.59 16.25 7.52
C PRO A 61 22.62 17.36 7.07
N ALA A 62 22.09 18.12 8.03
CA ALA A 62 21.05 19.13 7.76
C ALA A 62 21.48 20.19 6.73
N ASP A 63 22.75 20.62 6.79
CA ASP A 63 23.39 21.60 5.92
C ASP A 63 23.67 21.07 4.50
N GLN A 64 23.58 19.75 4.29
CA GLN A 64 23.78 19.10 3.00
C GLN A 64 22.46 18.71 2.32
N LEU A 65 21.31 18.95 2.95
CA LEU A 65 20.01 18.67 2.37
C LEU A 65 19.70 19.64 1.23
N LYS A 66 19.50 19.09 0.03
CA LYS A 66 19.21 19.86 -1.19
C LYS A 66 17.74 20.24 -1.31
N LEU A 67 17.18 20.93 -0.32
CA LEU A 67 15.76 21.33 -0.29
C LEU A 67 15.38 22.23 -1.49
N SER A 68 16.33 22.99 -2.03
CA SER A 68 16.12 23.85 -3.21
C SER A 68 15.79 23.09 -4.50
N LEU A 69 16.03 21.77 -4.54
CA LEU A 69 15.63 20.93 -5.68
C LEU A 69 14.16 20.52 -5.63
N LEU A 70 13.48 20.70 -4.49
CA LEU A 70 12.07 20.35 -4.33
C LEU A 70 11.20 21.39 -5.01
N LYS A 71 10.41 20.96 -5.99
CA LYS A 71 9.38 21.77 -6.62
C LYS A 71 8.08 21.61 -5.84
N LEU A 72 7.47 22.72 -5.46
CA LEU A 72 6.25 22.75 -4.66
C LEU A 72 5.08 23.37 -5.44
N PRO A 73 3.84 22.98 -5.15
CA PRO A 73 2.68 23.73 -5.61
C PRO A 73 2.74 25.19 -5.13
N LYS A 74 2.07 26.09 -5.85
CA LYS A 74 1.98 27.50 -5.47
C LYS A 74 1.45 27.63 -4.03
N ALA A 75 2.03 28.56 -3.26
CA ALA A 75 1.70 28.84 -1.85
C ALA A 75 2.11 27.76 -0.84
N PHE A 76 2.84 26.73 -1.24
CA PHE A 76 3.47 25.78 -0.31
C PHE A 76 4.92 26.17 -0.01
N LYS A 77 5.33 25.93 1.24
CA LYS A 77 6.72 26.01 1.69
C LYS A 77 7.11 24.65 2.26
N VAL A 78 8.35 24.24 2.03
CA VAL A 78 8.98 23.10 2.68
C VAL A 78 10.12 23.59 3.55
N GLU A 79 10.27 22.99 4.73
CA GLU A 79 11.39 23.23 5.62
C GLU A 79 11.80 21.93 6.28
N LEU A 80 13.04 21.87 6.76
CA LEU A 80 13.52 20.71 7.49
C LEU A 80 12.79 20.60 8.83
N TYR A 81 12.07 19.49 9.03
CA TYR A 81 11.49 19.19 10.34
C TYR A 81 12.57 18.65 11.30
N ALA A 82 13.19 17.52 10.95
CA ALA A 82 14.29 16.93 11.71
C ALA A 82 15.23 16.18 10.75
N SER A 83 16.49 16.03 11.16
CA SER A 83 17.53 15.27 10.45
C SER A 83 18.22 14.28 11.39
N GLY A 84 19.14 13.46 10.87
CA GLY A 84 19.95 12.56 11.69
C GLY A 84 19.33 11.19 11.98
N ILE A 85 18.13 10.92 11.46
CA ILE A 85 17.47 9.61 11.58
C ILE A 85 17.81 8.79 10.34
N ALA A 86 18.64 7.77 10.50
CA ALA A 86 19.00 6.87 9.41
C ALA A 86 17.75 6.11 8.96
N ASN A 87 17.58 5.92 7.64
CA ASN A 87 16.57 5.03 7.08
C ASN A 87 15.14 5.19 7.70
N ALA A 88 14.74 6.43 7.97
CA ALA A 88 13.42 6.77 8.51
C ALA A 88 12.29 6.20 7.61
N ARG A 89 11.24 5.66 8.23
CA ARG A 89 10.13 5.02 7.50
C ARG A 89 8.77 5.61 7.82
N SER A 90 8.06 5.03 8.79
CA SER A 90 6.73 5.50 9.15
C SER A 90 6.85 6.64 10.14
N LEU A 91 5.96 7.61 9.97
CA LEU A 91 5.77 8.72 10.88
C LEU A 91 4.40 8.59 11.55
N ARG A 92 4.34 8.85 12.85
CA ARG A 92 3.08 8.95 13.57
C ARG A 92 3.13 10.06 14.61
N ILE A 93 2.07 10.85 14.68
CA ILE A 93 1.92 11.93 15.68
C ILE A 93 1.15 11.38 16.88
N GLY A 94 1.65 11.68 18.09
CA GLY A 94 1.00 11.40 19.37
C GLY A 94 -0.01 12.46 19.81
N ASP A 95 -0.67 12.24 20.94
CA ASP A 95 -1.71 13.13 21.48
C ASP A 95 -1.13 14.48 21.93
N LYS A 96 0.16 14.52 22.33
CA LYS A 96 0.88 15.75 22.73
C LYS A 96 1.70 16.36 21.60
N GLY A 97 1.50 15.90 20.37
CA GLY A 97 2.20 16.41 19.18
C GLY A 97 3.59 15.83 18.96
N THR A 98 4.01 14.82 19.74
CA THR A 98 5.28 14.13 19.53
C THR A 98 5.28 13.43 18.17
N VAL A 99 6.34 13.60 17.37
CA VAL A 99 6.50 12.88 16.10
C VAL A 99 7.34 11.63 16.35
N PHE A 100 6.71 10.47 16.25
CA PHE A 100 7.39 9.18 16.29
C PHE A 100 7.87 8.79 14.90
N VAL A 101 9.09 8.25 14.82
CA VAL A 101 9.77 7.88 13.58
C VAL A 101 10.31 6.47 13.70
N SER A 102 9.95 5.62 12.76
CA SER A 102 10.40 4.23 12.70
C SER A 102 11.56 4.04 11.72
N ASN A 103 12.08 2.81 11.63
CA ASN A 103 13.23 2.47 10.80
C ASN A 103 12.99 1.18 9.99
N ARG A 104 13.38 1.13 8.71
CA ARG A 104 13.18 -0.08 7.91
C ARG A 104 14.16 -1.19 8.22
N GLN A 105 15.40 -0.85 8.54
CA GLN A 105 16.54 -1.78 8.48
C GLN A 105 17.40 -1.81 9.74
N LEU A 106 17.33 -0.77 10.55
CA LEU A 106 17.88 -0.77 11.89
C LEU A 106 16.81 -1.24 12.88
N ASP A 107 17.15 -1.16 14.16
CA ASP A 107 16.44 -1.81 15.26
C ASP A 107 15.77 -0.82 16.22
N LYS A 108 15.58 0.44 15.78
CA LYS A 108 15.20 1.57 16.65
C LYS A 108 13.92 2.27 16.22
N VAL A 109 13.21 2.79 17.22
CA VAL A 109 12.13 3.78 17.06
C VAL A 109 12.51 5.05 17.82
N TYR A 110 12.21 6.19 17.21
CA TYR A 110 12.59 7.51 17.70
C TYR A 110 11.36 8.36 18.02
N ALA A 111 11.49 9.26 18.99
CA ALA A 111 10.61 10.41 19.18
C ALA A 111 11.39 11.68 18.80
N VAL A 112 10.81 12.53 17.97
CA VAL A 112 11.34 13.86 17.69
C VAL A 112 10.68 14.85 18.65
N VAL A 113 11.50 15.47 19.49
CA VAL A 113 11.06 16.44 20.51
C VAL A 113 11.63 17.82 20.22
N ASP A 114 10.88 18.87 20.55
CA ASP A 114 11.38 20.25 20.53
C ASP A 114 12.03 20.57 21.88
N ARG A 115 13.28 21.01 21.85
CA ARG A 115 14.02 21.50 23.02
C ARG A 115 14.58 22.89 22.69
N GLY A 116 13.84 23.93 23.08
CA GLY A 116 14.27 25.31 22.93
C GLY A 116 14.34 25.77 21.46
N GLY A 117 13.40 25.33 20.62
CA GLY A 117 13.34 25.68 19.19
C GLY A 117 14.20 24.78 18.29
N LYS A 118 14.89 23.79 18.87
CA LYS A 118 15.66 22.78 18.14
C LYS A 118 14.97 21.42 18.28
N ARG A 119 14.69 20.78 17.13
CA ARG A 119 14.10 19.44 17.09
C ARG A 119 15.19 18.38 17.15
N GLU A 120 15.09 17.47 18.11
CA GLU A 120 16.08 16.41 18.34
C GLU A 120 15.42 15.03 18.33
N ALA A 121 16.07 14.06 17.69
CA ALA A 121 15.62 12.69 17.63
C ALA A 121 16.14 11.90 18.85
N LYS A 122 15.22 11.29 19.59
CA LYS A 122 15.51 10.50 20.78
C LYS A 122 15.09 9.06 20.59
N ILE A 123 15.96 8.12 20.91
CA ILE A 123 15.62 6.69 20.86
C ILE A 123 14.64 6.39 22.00
N ILE A 124 13.49 5.80 21.66
CA ILE A 124 12.48 5.36 22.64
C ILE A 124 12.31 3.84 22.71
N ALA A 125 12.84 3.12 21.73
CA ALA A 125 12.97 1.67 21.74
C ALA A 125 14.13 1.23 20.85
N SER A 126 14.77 0.11 21.20
CA SER A 126 15.92 -0.49 20.50
C SER A 126 15.85 -2.02 20.55
N GLY A 127 16.66 -2.72 19.74
CA GLY A 127 16.67 -4.18 19.68
C GLY A 127 15.43 -4.78 18.99
N LEU A 128 14.78 -4.01 18.12
CA LEU A 128 13.58 -4.42 17.38
C LEU A 128 13.94 -5.05 16.03
N ASP A 129 13.09 -5.97 15.52
CA ASP A 129 13.26 -6.50 14.15
C ASP A 129 12.56 -5.61 13.13
N ARG A 130 13.34 -4.77 12.44
CA ARG A 130 12.89 -3.94 11.30
C ARG A 130 11.57 -3.20 11.60
N PRO A 131 11.51 -2.37 12.65
CA PRO A 131 10.29 -1.73 13.12
C PRO A 131 9.80 -0.70 12.11
N ASN A 132 8.88 -1.09 11.21
CA ASN A 132 8.41 -0.23 10.13
C ASN A 132 7.11 0.47 10.51
N GLY A 133 6.05 -0.26 10.84
CA GLY A 133 4.73 0.34 11.06
C GLY A 133 4.64 1.04 12.42
N LEU A 134 3.99 2.21 12.45
CA LEU A 134 3.64 2.90 13.69
C LEU A 134 2.16 3.30 13.68
N ALA A 135 1.45 2.94 14.75
CA ALA A 135 0.11 3.42 15.04
C ALA A 135 0.07 4.01 16.45
N PHE A 136 -0.81 4.98 16.68
CA PHE A 136 -0.92 5.63 17.99
C PHE A 136 -2.39 5.77 18.38
N HIS A 137 -2.70 5.48 19.64
CA HIS A 137 -4.04 5.62 20.19
C HIS A 137 -3.98 5.85 21.70
N LYS A 138 -4.57 6.96 22.18
CA LYS A 138 -4.77 7.27 23.60
C LYS A 138 -3.52 7.02 24.44
N GLY A 139 -2.46 7.79 24.16
CA GLY A 139 -1.16 7.67 24.84
C GLY A 139 -0.31 6.44 24.49
N THR A 140 -0.85 5.47 23.74
CA THR A 140 -0.15 4.21 23.41
C THR A 140 0.40 4.22 21.99
N LEU A 141 1.70 3.98 21.86
CA LEU A 141 2.37 3.74 20.57
C LEU A 141 2.45 2.24 20.31
N TYR A 142 1.94 1.82 19.15
CA TYR A 142 2.05 0.46 18.64
C TYR A 142 3.13 0.41 17.57
N ILE A 143 3.93 -0.65 17.59
CA ILE A 143 5.09 -0.84 16.73
C ILE A 143 4.94 -2.16 15.97
N GLY A 144 4.88 -2.08 14.65
CA GLY A 144 4.88 -3.24 13.75
C GLY A 144 6.30 -3.62 13.35
N GLU A 145 6.73 -4.79 13.82
CA GLU A 145 8.02 -5.42 13.49
C GLU A 145 7.83 -6.49 12.39
N GLY A 146 8.90 -7.16 11.97
CA GLY A 146 8.84 -8.21 10.95
C GLY A 146 7.87 -9.34 11.28
N THR A 147 7.85 -9.80 12.54
CA THR A 147 7.09 -10.98 12.98
C THR A 147 6.13 -10.73 14.14
N LYS A 148 6.06 -9.50 14.66
CA LYS A 148 5.24 -9.20 15.84
C LYS A 148 4.80 -7.75 15.88
N ILE A 149 3.85 -7.47 16.77
CA ILE A 149 3.42 -6.14 17.16
C ILE A 149 3.62 -6.00 18.65
N SER A 150 4.26 -4.90 19.04
CA SER A 150 4.47 -4.51 20.42
C SER A 150 3.85 -3.14 20.70
N LYS A 151 3.68 -2.80 21.98
CA LYS A 151 3.18 -1.49 22.41
C LYS A 151 4.03 -0.85 23.50
N LEU A 152 3.98 0.47 23.54
CA LEU A 152 4.52 1.35 24.58
C LEU A 152 3.38 2.26 25.06
N GLU A 153 2.85 1.98 26.24
CA GLU A 153 1.77 2.79 26.84
C GLU A 153 2.31 4.11 27.37
N ASN A 154 1.46 5.15 27.46
CA ASN A 154 1.81 6.47 28.00
C ASN A 154 3.18 6.99 27.55
N ILE A 155 3.54 6.78 26.28
CA ILE A 155 4.92 6.93 25.83
C ILE A 155 5.37 8.40 25.84
N GLU A 156 4.45 9.34 25.57
CA GLU A 156 4.76 10.77 25.58
C GLU A 156 5.10 11.30 26.98
N ASP A 157 4.70 10.61 28.04
CA ASP A 157 5.06 10.94 29.43
C ASP A 157 6.34 10.26 29.91
N ARG A 158 6.91 9.38 29.07
CA ARG A 158 8.02 8.51 29.45
C ARG A 158 9.18 8.59 28.47
N LEU A 159 9.28 9.66 27.67
CA LEU A 159 10.33 9.80 26.66
C LEU A 159 11.75 9.78 27.26
N ASP A 160 11.95 10.21 28.50
CA ASP A 160 13.24 10.15 29.24
C ASP A 160 13.57 8.78 29.82
N ASN A 161 12.58 7.95 30.09
CA ASN A 161 12.75 6.59 30.57
C ASN A 161 11.65 5.70 29.99
N PRO A 162 11.73 5.35 28.69
CA PRO A 162 10.66 4.65 28.01
C PRO A 162 10.52 3.23 28.57
N PRO A 163 9.29 2.71 28.68
CA PRO A 163 9.09 1.32 29.09
C PRO A 163 9.67 0.36 28.03
N LYS A 164 9.89 -0.90 28.41
CA LYS A 164 10.18 -1.95 27.42
C LYS A 164 8.93 -2.21 26.56
N PRO A 165 9.08 -2.46 25.24
CA PRO A 165 7.97 -2.88 24.40
C PRO A 165 7.32 -4.15 24.91
N VAL A 166 5.98 -4.14 25.03
CA VAL A 166 5.19 -5.31 25.40
C VAL A 166 4.59 -5.91 24.13
N VAL A 167 4.94 -7.16 23.82
CA VAL A 167 4.38 -7.88 22.65
C VAL A 167 2.90 -8.16 22.90
N ILE A 168 2.07 -7.86 21.90
CA ILE A 168 0.63 -8.15 21.94
C ILE A 168 0.24 -9.20 20.88
N TYR A 169 1.01 -9.34 19.81
CA TYR A 169 0.73 -10.27 18.72
C TYR A 169 2.03 -10.71 18.06
N ASP A 170 2.26 -12.01 17.88
CA ASP A 170 3.52 -12.57 17.33
C ASP A 170 3.28 -13.64 16.24
N ASP A 171 2.04 -13.76 15.76
CA ASP A 171 1.64 -14.66 14.69
C ASP A 171 1.68 -13.96 13.30
N LEU A 172 2.80 -13.29 12.99
CA LEU A 172 3.05 -12.70 11.68
C LEU A 172 4.10 -13.50 10.90
N PRO A 173 3.85 -13.80 9.61
CA PRO A 173 4.77 -14.59 8.82
C PRO A 173 6.10 -13.87 8.58
N ASN A 174 7.19 -14.63 8.70
CA ASN A 174 8.56 -14.16 8.54
C ASN A 174 9.08 -14.40 7.11
N HIS A 175 8.65 -13.57 6.17
CA HIS A 175 9.16 -13.59 4.80
C HIS A 175 9.90 -12.30 4.47
N GLN A 176 10.94 -12.36 3.63
CA GLN A 176 11.80 -11.19 3.39
C GLN A 176 11.29 -10.21 2.33
N SER A 177 10.79 -10.69 1.17
CA SER A 177 10.51 -9.88 -0.02
C SER A 177 9.58 -8.68 0.26
N HIS A 178 8.49 -8.90 1.01
CA HIS A 178 7.55 -7.86 1.47
C HIS A 178 7.25 -8.01 2.97
N GLY A 179 8.30 -8.27 3.76
CA GLY A 179 8.18 -8.62 5.16
C GLY A 179 7.79 -7.51 6.12
N TRP A 180 7.95 -6.24 5.71
CA TRP A 180 7.71 -5.12 6.60
C TRP A 180 6.22 -4.87 6.84
N LYS A 181 5.87 -4.68 8.11
CA LYS A 181 4.49 -4.54 8.54
C LYS A 181 4.16 -3.07 8.72
N PHE A 182 3.51 -2.48 7.72
CA PHE A 182 2.84 -1.20 7.92
C PHE A 182 1.58 -1.43 8.75
N ILE A 183 1.34 -0.57 9.74
CA ILE A 183 0.17 -0.65 10.61
C ILE A 183 -0.52 0.71 10.72
N ALA A 184 -1.84 0.71 10.88
CA ALA A 184 -2.60 1.90 11.19
C ALA A 184 -3.82 1.58 12.06
N MET A 185 -4.33 2.60 12.75
CA MET A 185 -5.50 2.51 13.62
C MET A 185 -6.77 2.80 12.82
N GLY A 186 -7.69 1.84 12.77
CA GLY A 186 -8.99 2.01 12.12
C GLY A 186 -9.99 2.81 12.97
N PRO A 187 -11.08 3.30 12.34
CA PRO A 187 -12.15 4.02 13.04
C PRO A 187 -12.94 3.14 14.01
N ASP A 188 -12.84 1.82 13.85
CA ASP A 188 -13.38 0.78 14.74
C ASP A 188 -12.47 0.48 15.94
N GLN A 189 -11.41 1.27 16.16
CA GLN A 189 -10.43 1.08 17.23
C GLN A 189 -9.71 -0.27 17.15
N LYS A 190 -9.46 -0.75 15.93
CA LYS A 190 -8.66 -1.95 15.66
C LYS A 190 -7.37 -1.59 14.93
N LEU A 191 -6.35 -2.42 15.08
CA LEU A 191 -5.13 -2.30 14.29
C LEU A 191 -5.31 -3.03 12.96
N TYR A 192 -4.91 -2.37 11.88
CA TYR A 192 -4.84 -2.96 10.56
C TYR A 192 -3.38 -3.12 10.17
N ILE A 193 -3.06 -4.22 9.50
CA ILE A 193 -1.68 -4.67 9.29
C ILE A 193 -1.54 -5.14 7.85
N ASN A 194 -0.58 -4.59 7.11
CA ASN A 194 -0.17 -5.18 5.84
C ASN A 194 0.60 -6.49 6.08
N VAL A 195 0.17 -7.57 5.45
CA VAL A 195 0.94 -8.80 5.34
C VAL A 195 1.16 -9.08 3.84
N GLY A 196 2.25 -8.52 3.31
CA GLY A 196 2.57 -8.59 1.88
C GLY A 196 2.89 -10.01 1.40
N ALA A 197 2.90 -10.20 0.09
CA ALA A 197 3.24 -11.45 -0.57
C ALA A 197 4.71 -11.84 -0.32
N PRO A 198 5.06 -13.12 -0.18
CA PRO A 198 6.44 -13.54 0.08
C PRO A 198 7.32 -13.51 -1.18
N CYS A 199 6.78 -13.08 -2.32
CA CYS A 199 7.34 -13.26 -3.66
C CYS A 199 7.04 -12.03 -4.54
N ASN A 200 7.66 -11.97 -5.72
CA ASN A 200 7.25 -11.03 -6.76
C ASN A 200 5.88 -11.43 -7.35
N ILE A 201 5.77 -12.67 -7.82
CA ILE A 201 4.54 -13.30 -8.29
C ILE A 201 4.55 -14.77 -7.84
N CYS A 202 3.47 -15.23 -7.21
CA CYS A 202 3.26 -16.62 -6.79
C CYS A 202 1.83 -16.76 -6.26
N ILE A 203 1.34 -17.99 -6.14
CA ILE A 203 0.21 -18.26 -5.25
C ILE A 203 0.71 -18.09 -3.80
N PRO A 204 0.24 -17.06 -3.07
CA PRO A 204 0.71 -16.82 -1.71
C PRO A 204 0.12 -17.86 -0.74
N PRO A 205 0.83 -18.17 0.38
CA PRO A 205 0.20 -18.80 1.54
C PRO A 205 -1.02 -18.00 2.01
N GLU A 206 -1.96 -18.65 2.71
CA GLU A 206 -3.23 -18.02 3.12
C GLU A 206 -3.02 -16.81 4.05
N GLU A 207 -1.92 -16.83 4.80
CA GLU A 207 -1.50 -15.78 5.72
C GLU A 207 -0.93 -14.54 5.02
N ASN A 208 -0.62 -14.60 3.72
CA ASN A 208 0.01 -13.52 2.96
C ASN A 208 -0.94 -12.83 1.99
N ALA A 209 -0.42 -11.78 1.34
CA ALA A 209 -1.11 -10.96 0.35
C ALA A 209 -2.45 -10.42 0.85
N GLN A 210 -2.46 -9.87 2.08
CA GLN A 210 -3.67 -9.41 2.73
C GLN A 210 -3.43 -8.22 3.65
N ILE A 211 -4.51 -7.48 3.91
CA ILE A 211 -4.59 -6.59 5.06
C ILE A 211 -5.32 -7.36 6.16
N ARG A 212 -4.66 -7.57 7.30
CA ARG A 212 -5.24 -8.15 8.51
C ARG A 212 -5.80 -7.07 9.42
N ARG A 213 -6.75 -7.46 10.28
CA ARG A 213 -7.33 -6.64 11.34
C ARG A 213 -7.24 -7.38 12.68
N ILE A 214 -6.82 -6.70 13.75
CA ILE A 214 -6.69 -7.27 15.10
C ILE A 214 -7.22 -6.30 16.16
N ASN A 215 -7.61 -6.81 17.32
CA ASN A 215 -7.91 -5.99 18.49
C ASN A 215 -6.62 -5.39 19.09
N LEU A 216 -6.76 -4.35 19.92
CA LEU A 216 -5.62 -3.63 20.51
C LEU A 216 -4.81 -4.44 21.54
N ASP A 217 -5.38 -5.54 22.01
CA ASP A 217 -4.72 -6.53 22.87
C ASP A 217 -4.07 -7.67 22.08
N GLY A 218 -4.18 -7.65 20.74
CA GLY A 218 -3.68 -8.70 19.84
C GLY A 218 -4.66 -9.81 19.51
N SER A 219 -5.81 -9.88 20.17
CA SER A 219 -6.82 -10.91 19.93
C SER A 219 -7.63 -10.66 18.65
N GLY A 220 -8.39 -11.68 18.23
CA GLY A 220 -9.38 -11.54 17.15
C GLY A 220 -8.78 -11.21 15.79
N ALA A 221 -7.63 -11.80 15.47
CA ALA A 221 -6.99 -11.59 14.18
C ALA A 221 -7.79 -12.20 13.03
N GLU A 222 -8.02 -11.41 11.98
CA GLU A 222 -8.77 -11.83 10.80
C GLU A 222 -8.23 -11.19 9.51
N ALA A 223 -8.46 -11.87 8.39
CA ALA A 223 -8.25 -11.32 7.06
C ALA A 223 -9.33 -10.27 6.76
N PHE A 224 -8.94 -9.01 6.55
CA PHE A 224 -9.88 -7.93 6.23
C PHE A 224 -10.01 -7.70 4.71
N ALA A 225 -8.90 -7.77 3.99
CA ALA A 225 -8.85 -7.71 2.52
C ALA A 225 -7.78 -8.69 2.02
N ARG A 226 -8.03 -9.35 0.88
CA ARG A 226 -7.13 -10.34 0.26
C ARG A 226 -6.69 -9.92 -1.13
N GLY A 227 -5.67 -10.59 -1.67
CA GLY A 227 -5.14 -10.27 -2.99
C GLY A 227 -4.46 -8.90 -3.06
N VAL A 228 -3.82 -8.50 -1.96
CA VAL A 228 -3.04 -7.26 -1.82
C VAL A 228 -1.56 -7.63 -1.88
N ARG A 229 -0.83 -7.29 -2.94
CA ARG A 229 0.56 -7.75 -3.10
C ARG A 229 1.46 -7.19 -2.00
N ASN A 230 1.49 -5.87 -1.85
CA ASN A 230 2.28 -5.19 -0.83
C ASN A 230 1.77 -3.76 -0.60
N SER A 231 1.01 -3.57 0.48
CA SER A 231 0.55 -2.25 0.88
C SER A 231 1.42 -1.63 1.96
N VAL A 232 2.12 -0.55 1.63
CA VAL A 232 2.94 0.20 2.60
C VAL A 232 2.27 1.53 3.00
N GLY A 233 1.00 1.70 2.66
CA GLY A 233 0.20 2.84 3.05
C GLY A 233 -1.28 2.55 2.95
N PHE A 234 -1.99 2.74 4.05
CA PHE A 234 -3.45 2.81 4.09
C PHE A 234 -3.92 3.83 5.12
N ASP A 235 -5.12 4.34 4.89
CA ASP A 235 -5.83 5.30 5.74
C ASP A 235 -7.33 5.23 5.47
N TRP A 236 -8.13 5.83 6.34
CA TRP A 236 -9.58 5.83 6.21
C TRP A 236 -10.08 7.18 5.72
N HIS A 237 -10.98 7.16 4.75
CA HIS A 237 -11.61 8.37 4.28
C HIS A 237 -12.36 9.04 5.45
N PRO A 238 -12.13 10.35 5.73
CA PRO A 238 -12.58 10.98 6.98
C PRO A 238 -14.11 11.05 7.12
N LEU A 239 -14.83 11.06 5.99
CA LEU A 239 -16.29 11.09 5.95
C LEU A 239 -16.90 9.68 5.87
N THR A 240 -16.60 8.92 4.81
CA THR A 240 -17.20 7.58 4.58
C THR A 240 -16.66 6.49 5.50
N ARG A 241 -15.51 6.70 6.14
CA ARG A 241 -14.81 5.71 6.98
C ARG A 241 -14.39 4.44 6.22
N GLU A 242 -14.37 4.48 4.90
CA GLU A 242 -13.87 3.39 4.06
C GLU A 242 -12.34 3.35 4.09
N LEU A 243 -11.76 2.15 4.07
CA LEU A 243 -10.31 1.96 4.02
C LEU A 243 -9.85 2.16 2.58
N TYR A 244 -8.85 3.03 2.38
CA TYR A 244 -8.11 3.17 1.15
C TYR A 244 -6.68 2.71 1.36
N PHE A 245 -6.10 2.04 0.37
CA PHE A 245 -4.73 1.53 0.45
C PHE A 245 -4.01 1.62 -0.89
N THR A 246 -2.72 1.87 -0.83
CA THR A 246 -1.82 1.74 -1.99
C THR A 246 -1.38 0.29 -2.13
N ASP A 247 -1.21 -0.21 -3.35
CA ASP A 247 -0.63 -1.53 -3.62
C ASP A 247 0.50 -1.42 -4.65
N ASN A 248 1.61 -2.11 -4.39
CA ASN A 248 2.79 -2.11 -5.26
C ASN A 248 2.71 -3.33 -6.18
N GLY A 249 2.56 -3.10 -7.49
CA GLY A 249 2.36 -4.11 -8.52
C GLY A 249 3.55 -5.05 -8.72
N ARG A 250 3.39 -6.12 -9.54
CA ARG A 250 4.48 -7.06 -9.79
C ARG A 250 5.62 -6.40 -10.58
N ASP A 251 6.84 -6.77 -10.24
CA ASP A 251 8.04 -6.37 -10.95
C ASP A 251 8.23 -7.23 -12.21
N TRP A 252 9.04 -6.70 -13.12
CA TRP A 252 9.51 -7.36 -14.33
C TRP A 252 8.45 -7.88 -15.30
N LEU A 253 7.25 -7.32 -15.33
CA LEU A 253 6.28 -7.63 -16.39
C LEU A 253 6.57 -6.82 -17.66
N SER A 254 6.79 -5.51 -17.52
CA SER A 254 7.24 -4.58 -18.55
C SER A 254 7.66 -3.23 -17.92
N GLU A 255 8.19 -2.31 -18.72
CA GLU A 255 8.50 -0.95 -18.27
C GLU A 255 7.25 -0.17 -17.86
N ASP A 256 6.19 -0.28 -18.67
CA ASP A 256 4.98 0.55 -18.53
C ASP A 256 3.83 -0.16 -17.78
N LEU A 257 3.99 -1.44 -17.43
CA LEU A 257 2.94 -2.23 -16.78
C LEU A 257 3.52 -3.30 -15.83
N PRO A 258 2.77 -3.66 -14.77
CA PRO A 258 1.52 -3.03 -14.35
C PRO A 258 1.75 -1.68 -13.65
N GLU A 259 0.71 -0.85 -13.62
CA GLU A 259 0.66 0.32 -12.74
C GLU A 259 0.46 -0.10 -11.28
N ASP A 260 1.06 0.66 -10.36
CA ASP A 260 0.69 0.60 -8.95
C ASP A 260 -0.74 1.12 -8.75
N GLU A 261 -1.38 0.71 -7.66
CA GLU A 261 -2.81 0.92 -7.48
C GLU A 261 -3.14 1.73 -6.23
N LEU A 262 -4.18 2.55 -6.31
CA LEU A 262 -4.97 2.97 -5.16
C LEU A 262 -6.26 2.17 -5.14
N ASN A 263 -6.49 1.46 -4.05
CA ASN A 263 -7.64 0.59 -3.84
C ASN A 263 -8.53 1.11 -2.72
N ARG A 264 -9.80 0.68 -2.74
CA ARG A 264 -10.79 1.00 -1.72
C ARG A 264 -11.51 -0.26 -1.25
N VAL A 265 -11.52 -0.49 0.06
CA VAL A 265 -12.31 -1.55 0.68
C VAL A 265 -13.66 -0.99 1.10
N THR A 266 -14.73 -1.47 0.46
CA THR A 266 -16.12 -1.14 0.81
C THR A 266 -16.75 -2.22 1.68
N LYS A 267 -16.19 -3.43 1.70
CA LYS A 267 -16.65 -4.56 2.51
C LYS A 267 -15.48 -5.47 2.90
N ALA A 268 -15.48 -5.94 4.15
CA ALA A 268 -14.52 -6.95 4.60
C ALA A 268 -14.62 -8.23 3.76
N GLY A 269 -13.47 -8.87 3.52
CA GLY A 269 -13.34 -10.10 2.73
C GLY A 269 -13.21 -9.88 1.22
N GLN A 270 -13.19 -8.62 0.75
CA GLN A 270 -12.93 -8.31 -0.67
C GLN A 270 -11.54 -8.77 -1.12
N HIS A 271 -11.44 -9.18 -2.40
CA HIS A 271 -10.20 -9.62 -3.04
C HIS A 271 -9.78 -8.65 -4.15
N PHE A 272 -8.53 -8.20 -4.14
CA PHE A 272 -8.02 -7.10 -4.96
C PHE A 272 -7.14 -7.51 -6.15
N GLY A 273 -7.03 -8.81 -6.40
CA GLY A 273 -6.61 -9.33 -7.70
C GLY A 273 -5.31 -10.12 -7.67
N PHE A 274 -4.33 -9.74 -6.83
CA PHE A 274 -3.07 -10.49 -6.76
C PHE A 274 -3.31 -11.97 -6.36
N PRO A 275 -2.64 -12.95 -6.98
CA PRO A 275 -1.69 -12.85 -8.09
C PRO A 275 -2.32 -12.97 -9.49
N TYR A 276 -3.64 -12.97 -9.60
CA TYR A 276 -4.39 -13.35 -10.80
C TYR A 276 -4.66 -12.21 -11.78
N CYS A 277 -4.90 -11.01 -11.27
CA CYS A 277 -5.26 -9.82 -12.04
C CYS A 277 -4.40 -8.64 -11.59
N HIS A 278 -3.94 -7.84 -12.54
CA HIS A 278 -3.18 -6.63 -12.30
C HIS A 278 -3.99 -5.42 -12.75
N GLN A 279 -3.90 -4.31 -11.99
CA GLN A 279 -4.49 -3.00 -12.29
C GLN A 279 -5.99 -3.04 -12.68
N GLY A 280 -6.68 -4.12 -12.28
CA GLY A 280 -8.09 -4.37 -12.52
C GLY A 280 -8.51 -4.63 -13.98
N ASN A 281 -7.58 -4.73 -14.94
CA ASN A 281 -7.95 -4.81 -16.37
C ASN A 281 -7.23 -5.88 -17.21
N PHE A 282 -6.19 -6.54 -16.71
CA PHE A 282 -5.60 -7.69 -17.40
C PHE A 282 -5.12 -8.76 -16.42
N THR A 283 -5.19 -10.01 -16.85
CA THR A 283 -4.80 -11.16 -16.04
C THR A 283 -3.30 -11.42 -16.10
N ASP A 284 -2.77 -11.98 -15.01
CA ASP A 284 -1.40 -12.45 -14.96
C ASP A 284 -1.15 -13.58 -15.96
N ARG A 285 0.05 -13.60 -16.59
CA ARG A 285 0.37 -14.57 -17.63
C ARG A 285 0.60 -15.98 -17.09
N GLU A 286 1.05 -16.09 -15.83
CA GLU A 286 1.40 -17.35 -15.19
C GLU A 286 0.22 -17.88 -14.37
N PHE A 287 -0.41 -17.01 -13.57
CA PHE A 287 -1.45 -17.41 -12.62
C PHE A 287 -2.87 -17.03 -13.04
N GLY A 288 -3.04 -16.17 -14.04
CA GLY A 288 -4.35 -15.66 -14.45
C GLY A 288 -5.16 -16.57 -15.38
N TRP A 289 -4.64 -17.75 -15.76
CA TRP A 289 -5.33 -18.65 -16.69
C TRP A 289 -6.68 -19.12 -16.13
N GLY A 290 -7.74 -19.01 -16.93
CA GLY A 290 -9.11 -19.36 -16.52
C GLY A 290 -9.76 -18.38 -15.54
N ARG A 291 -9.10 -17.26 -15.22
CA ARG A 291 -9.63 -16.18 -14.37
C ARG A 291 -10.09 -14.99 -15.21
N SER A 292 -10.96 -14.17 -14.65
CA SER A 292 -11.31 -12.84 -15.17
C SER A 292 -11.03 -11.79 -14.11
N CYS A 293 -10.57 -10.61 -14.54
CA CYS A 293 -10.42 -9.46 -13.65
C CYS A 293 -11.76 -8.99 -13.03
N ASP A 294 -12.89 -9.31 -13.66
CA ASP A 294 -14.22 -8.99 -13.10
C ASP A 294 -14.57 -9.83 -11.84
N GLU A 295 -13.77 -10.84 -11.50
CA GLU A 295 -13.89 -11.58 -10.24
C GLU A 295 -13.35 -10.80 -9.03
N PHE A 296 -12.63 -9.70 -9.26
CA PHE A 296 -11.91 -8.95 -8.23
C PHE A 296 -12.37 -7.50 -8.14
N VAL A 297 -12.08 -6.86 -7.02
CA VAL A 297 -12.35 -5.42 -6.84
C VAL A 297 -11.35 -4.63 -7.66
N LYS A 298 -11.85 -3.72 -8.50
CA LYS A 298 -11.02 -2.83 -9.33
C LYS A 298 -10.43 -1.68 -8.51
N PRO A 299 -9.22 -1.22 -8.84
CA PRO A 299 -8.65 -0.04 -8.20
C PRO A 299 -9.47 1.21 -8.51
N VAL A 300 -9.44 2.18 -7.60
CA VAL A 300 -10.11 3.48 -7.76
C VAL A 300 -9.23 4.49 -8.49
N ALA A 301 -7.92 4.27 -8.53
CA ALA A 301 -6.98 5.02 -9.35
C ALA A 301 -5.71 4.19 -9.61
N LEU A 302 -5.04 4.50 -10.73
CA LEU A 302 -3.70 4.01 -11.02
C LEU A 302 -2.67 5.08 -10.66
N LEU A 303 -1.52 4.65 -10.14
CA LEU A 303 -0.49 5.51 -9.58
C LEU A 303 0.75 5.60 -10.47
N GLY A 304 0.70 4.99 -11.65
CA GLY A 304 1.80 4.85 -12.58
C GLY A 304 2.64 3.59 -12.36
N PRO A 305 3.41 3.16 -13.38
CA PRO A 305 4.25 1.97 -13.31
C PRO A 305 5.36 2.13 -12.29
N HIS A 306 5.61 1.07 -11.50
CA HIS A 306 6.75 0.96 -10.56
C HIS A 306 6.89 2.16 -9.62
N SER A 307 5.77 2.82 -9.30
CA SER A 307 5.76 4.10 -8.58
C SER A 307 6.29 3.99 -7.14
N ALA A 308 6.20 2.78 -6.59
CA ALA A 308 6.47 2.43 -5.21
C ALA A 308 5.75 3.39 -4.27
N ALA A 309 4.41 3.38 -4.29
CA ALA A 309 3.61 4.17 -3.36
C ALA A 309 3.78 3.59 -1.93
N LEU A 310 4.53 4.30 -1.07
CA LEU A 310 4.98 3.81 0.23
C LEU A 310 4.38 4.55 1.44
N GLY A 311 3.41 5.43 1.21
CA GLY A 311 2.71 6.13 2.27
C GLY A 311 1.53 6.90 1.71
N MET A 312 0.44 6.95 2.48
CA MET A 312 -0.72 7.76 2.13
C MET A 312 -1.46 8.25 3.36
N ARG A 313 -2.04 9.45 3.29
CA ARG A 313 -2.92 10.00 4.34
C ARG A 313 -4.02 10.86 3.73
N PHE A 314 -5.22 10.79 4.30
CA PHE A 314 -6.23 11.81 4.06
C PHE A 314 -5.91 13.06 4.87
N TYR A 315 -5.95 14.21 4.23
CA TYR A 315 -5.72 15.48 4.89
C TYR A 315 -7.02 16.00 5.52
N THR A 316 -7.04 16.06 6.85
CA THR A 316 -8.19 16.52 7.65
C THR A 316 -7.96 17.90 8.28
N GLY A 317 -6.82 18.52 8.00
CA GLY A 317 -6.48 19.85 8.49
C GLY A 317 -7.20 20.98 7.73
N LYS A 318 -6.97 22.21 8.18
CA LYS A 318 -7.52 23.44 7.56
C LYS A 318 -6.44 24.42 7.06
N MET A 319 -5.16 24.06 7.21
CA MET A 319 -4.01 24.89 6.82
C MET A 319 -3.86 24.98 5.29
N PHE A 320 -4.15 23.91 4.56
CA PHE A 320 -4.05 23.89 3.10
C PHE A 320 -5.32 24.44 2.44
N PRO A 321 -5.24 24.88 1.16
CA PRO A 321 -6.40 25.32 0.40
C PRO A 321 -7.54 24.31 0.42
N GLU A 322 -8.78 24.78 0.23
CA GLU A 322 -9.99 23.97 0.36
C GLU A 322 -9.97 22.71 -0.52
N SER A 323 -9.39 22.79 -1.71
CA SER A 323 -9.25 21.65 -2.64
C SER A 323 -8.45 20.46 -2.08
N TYR A 324 -7.64 20.67 -1.03
CA TYR A 324 -6.88 19.62 -0.37
C TYR A 324 -7.61 19.01 0.84
N ARG A 325 -8.72 19.61 1.29
CA ARG A 325 -9.47 19.10 2.44
C ARG A 325 -10.13 17.78 2.07
N ASN A 326 -9.93 16.77 2.91
CA ASN A 326 -10.31 15.37 2.66
C ASN A 326 -9.67 14.76 1.41
N ALA A 327 -8.68 15.42 0.80
CA ALA A 327 -7.91 14.82 -0.28
C ALA A 327 -6.87 13.84 0.28
N ILE A 328 -6.57 12.82 -0.50
CA ILE A 328 -5.50 11.87 -0.21
C ILE A 328 -4.16 12.42 -0.72
N PHE A 329 -3.13 12.35 0.11
CA PHE A 329 -1.74 12.57 -0.27
C PHE A 329 -1.05 11.21 -0.36
N ILE A 330 -0.32 10.97 -1.44
CA ILE A 330 0.41 9.71 -1.68
C ILE A 330 1.89 10.03 -1.89
N ALA A 331 2.75 9.35 -1.14
CA ALA A 331 4.21 9.43 -1.27
C ALA A 331 4.71 8.32 -2.19
N ARG A 332 5.14 8.69 -3.40
CA ARG A 332 5.78 7.80 -4.37
C ARG A 332 7.28 7.77 -4.09
N HIS A 333 7.80 6.61 -3.72
CA HIS A 333 9.20 6.42 -3.34
C HIS A 333 10.14 6.41 -4.57
N GLY A 334 9.61 6.05 -5.74
CA GLY A 334 10.36 5.98 -6.98
C GLY A 334 10.77 4.54 -7.33
N SER A 335 10.91 4.31 -8.63
CA SER A 335 11.15 3.00 -9.22
C SER A 335 12.60 2.54 -9.06
N TRP A 336 12.78 1.22 -9.15
CA TRP A 336 14.08 0.55 -9.27
C TRP A 336 14.07 -0.45 -10.43
N ASN A 337 12.90 -1.08 -10.67
CA ASN A 337 12.54 -1.86 -11.83
C ASN A 337 11.97 -0.92 -12.90
#